data_AF-A0A7L1CWS3-F1
#
_entry.id   AF-A0A7L1CWS3-F1
#
_cell.length_a   1.000
_cell.length_b   1.000
_cell.length_c   1.000
_cell.angle_alpha   90.00
_cell.angle_beta   90.00
_cell.angle_gamma   90.00
#
_symmetry.space_group_name_H-M   'P 1'
#
loop_
_entity.id
_entity.type
_entity.pdbx_description
1 polymer ?
#
loop_
_entity_poly.entity_id
_entity_poly.type
_entity_poly.pdbx_seq_one_letter_code
_entity_poly.pdbx_strand_id
1 'polypeptide(L)'
;MAAYKPVVVPACPKLGERITQDTLYWRGDKTPVQIKEFGAINKIDFSPVPPYNYAVTASSRIHVYGRYSQEPIKTFSRFKDAAYGATYRDDGRLLVAGSEDGAIRLFDTAGRAPLRQFDGHAKPVHLVGFLSDKYRIFSGGDDYSSNLWDIPSATEIISYTEHTDYVRCGCASKVNADVFITGSYDHTVKLFDARTKSSVMTIEHGHPVESVLLFPSGGLLVSAGGRYVKVWDVLKGGQLLVSLKNHHKTVTCLCLNSSGQRLLSGSLDRHVKIYSTTSYKVVHSFNYATSILSLALSPEDETIVVGMTNGVLNVKHRKPEERNEKSQKKRQPAYRTYVKGRTYMPKQEDFCVSKPVKRVLRKYDKLLKSFQSSKALDAVLEPPIMLHTPEVTVAVMQELHRRGTLKSALAGRDEKQVNLLLTFVARRVIEPRFTSVLVTVADMITDIYQPVVGQSSIVDRQFLKLQEAIGKEIDYQEELLEVLGMMDTLFATFTKKKDTYLEDSKSNGFTDTIETNIN
;
A
#
# COMPACT_ATOMS: atom_id res chain seq x y z
N MET A 1 41.09 27.89 15.41
CA MET A 1 40.12 28.34 14.38
C MET A 1 38.81 27.60 14.59
N ALA A 2 37.72 28.31 14.90
CA ALA A 2 36.42 27.69 15.13
C ALA A 2 35.99 26.87 13.88
N ALA A 3 35.53 25.64 14.10
CA ALA A 3 35.09 24.76 13.03
C ALA A 3 33.82 25.36 12.37
N TYR A 4 33.84 25.55 11.06
CA TYR A 4 32.69 26.04 10.30
C TYR A 4 31.51 25.07 10.43
N LYS A 5 30.39 25.56 10.98
CA LYS A 5 29.14 24.80 11.05
C LYS A 5 28.39 24.98 9.72
N PRO A 6 28.06 23.89 9.00
CA PRO A 6 27.30 23.99 7.75
C PRO A 6 25.91 24.58 7.98
N VAL A 7 25.38 25.24 6.96
CA VAL A 7 24.03 25.81 7.00
C VAL A 7 23.02 24.71 7.32
N VAL A 8 22.26 24.92 8.39
CA VAL A 8 21.18 24.01 8.76
C VAL A 8 19.99 24.35 7.88
N VAL A 9 19.63 23.42 6.98
CA VAL A 9 18.40 23.53 6.21
C VAL A 9 17.26 23.06 7.14
N PRO A 10 16.31 23.93 7.51
CA PRO A 10 15.20 23.52 8.36
C PRO A 10 14.38 22.47 7.62
N ALA A 11 14.29 21.27 8.21
CA ALA A 11 13.40 20.23 7.73
C ALA A 11 11.97 20.61 8.13
N CYS A 12 11.25 21.29 7.25
CA CYS A 12 9.86 21.62 7.51
C CYS A 12 9.01 20.35 7.45
N PRO A 13 8.08 20.15 8.41
CA PRO A 13 7.10 19.08 8.29
C PRO A 13 6.26 19.36 7.03
N LYS A 14 6.22 18.39 6.11
CA LYS A 14 5.27 18.46 5.00
C LYS A 14 3.87 18.34 5.59
N LEU A 15 3.09 19.43 5.53
CA LEU A 15 1.67 19.43 5.87
C LEU A 15 0.95 18.46 4.91
N GLY A 16 0.30 17.44 5.48
CA GLY A 16 -0.33 16.33 4.77
C GLY A 16 -0.26 15.03 5.57
N GLU A 17 -0.96 13.98 5.10
CA GLU A 17 -0.82 12.65 5.69
C GLU A 17 0.66 12.25 5.70
N ARG A 18 1.18 11.92 6.89
CA ARG A 18 2.53 11.39 7.02
C ARG A 18 2.61 10.14 6.16
N ILE A 19 3.35 10.22 5.07
CA ILE A 19 3.66 9.08 4.20
C ILE A 19 4.31 8.02 5.11
N THR A 20 3.53 7.01 5.50
CA THR A 20 4.00 5.92 6.36
C THR A 20 5.04 5.11 5.61
N GLN A 21 5.96 4.45 6.34
CA GLN A 21 6.94 3.56 5.71
C GLN A 21 6.26 2.52 4.82
N ASP A 22 5.07 2.06 5.21
CA ASP A 22 4.27 1.16 4.40
C ASP A 22 3.79 1.81 3.08
N THR A 23 3.34 3.06 3.08
CA THR A 23 2.98 3.72 1.82
C THR A 23 4.18 3.92 0.90
N LEU A 24 5.40 4.11 1.44
CA LEU A 24 6.63 4.09 0.65
C LEU A 24 6.94 2.68 0.13
N TYR A 25 6.75 1.66 0.96
CA TYR A 25 6.93 0.25 0.61
C TYR A 25 6.10 -0.12 -0.62
N TRP A 26 4.80 0.22 -0.62
CA TRP A 26 3.87 -0.11 -1.70
C TRP A 26 3.98 0.84 -2.90
N ARG A 27 4.49 2.06 -2.72
CA ARG A 27 4.81 2.97 -3.82
C ARG A 27 6.12 2.61 -4.54
N GLY A 28 7.00 1.85 -3.88
CA GLY A 28 8.29 1.42 -4.43
C GLY A 28 8.21 0.37 -5.55
N ASP A 29 7.02 -0.11 -5.87
CA ASP A 29 6.80 -1.08 -6.93
C ASP A 29 7.18 -0.52 -8.30
N LYS A 30 7.75 -1.39 -9.16
CA LYS A 30 8.07 -1.03 -10.54
C LYS A 30 6.79 -0.75 -11.34
N THR A 31 6.96 -0.08 -12.46
CA THR A 31 5.89 0.13 -13.43
C THR A 31 5.17 -1.19 -13.75
N PRO A 32 3.83 -1.23 -13.67
CA PRO A 32 3.07 -2.44 -13.91
C PRO A 32 3.25 -2.94 -15.35
N VAL A 33 3.44 -4.25 -15.50
CA VAL A 33 3.39 -4.94 -16.80
C VAL A 33 1.95 -5.37 -17.05
N GLN A 34 1.44 -5.09 -18.24
CA GLN A 34 0.09 -5.49 -18.65
C GLN A 34 0.19 -6.59 -19.70
N ILE A 35 -0.41 -7.75 -19.41
CA ILE A 35 -0.46 -8.90 -20.31
C ILE A 35 -1.93 -9.09 -20.70
N LYS A 36 -2.22 -9.17 -22.00
CA LYS A 36 -3.59 -9.37 -22.49
C LYS A 36 -3.86 -10.85 -22.70
N GLU A 37 -4.89 -11.36 -22.02
CA GLU A 37 -5.41 -12.71 -22.15
C GLU A 37 -6.64 -12.76 -23.06
N PHE A 38 -7.05 -13.99 -23.39
CA PHE A 38 -8.18 -14.25 -24.27
C PHE A 38 -9.53 -13.89 -23.63
N GLY A 39 -9.66 -13.98 -22.30
CA GLY A 39 -10.93 -13.77 -21.60
C GLY A 39 -10.74 -13.27 -20.17
N ALA A 40 -11.85 -13.06 -19.47
CA ALA A 40 -11.87 -12.62 -18.08
C ALA A 40 -11.08 -13.58 -17.18
N ILE A 41 -10.30 -13.02 -16.25
CA ILE A 41 -9.40 -13.79 -15.40
C ILE A 41 -10.13 -14.17 -14.11
N ASN A 42 -10.55 -15.43 -14.02
CA ASN A 42 -11.39 -15.91 -12.94
C ASN A 42 -10.61 -16.08 -11.63
N LYS A 43 -9.48 -16.80 -11.69
CA LYS A 43 -8.65 -17.08 -10.53
C LYS A 43 -7.17 -17.09 -10.91
N ILE A 44 -6.36 -16.56 -10.01
CA ILE A 44 -4.90 -16.57 -10.10
C ILE A 44 -4.39 -17.26 -8.84
N ASP A 45 -3.46 -18.19 -8.99
CA ASP A 45 -2.82 -18.86 -7.86
C ASP A 45 -1.32 -18.99 -8.06
N PHE A 46 -0.55 -18.79 -7.00
CA PHE A 46 0.91 -18.91 -7.03
C PHE A 46 1.34 -20.30 -6.61
N SER A 47 2.33 -20.86 -7.29
CA SER A 47 3.04 -22.01 -6.78
C SER A 47 3.77 -21.61 -5.49
N PRO A 48 3.64 -22.40 -4.41
CA PRO A 48 4.29 -22.11 -3.14
C PRO A 48 5.79 -22.42 -3.15
N VAL A 49 6.29 -23.11 -4.20
CA VAL A 49 7.68 -23.53 -4.35
C VAL A 49 8.40 -22.65 -5.40
N PRO A 50 9.67 -22.25 -5.17
CA PRO A 50 10.49 -21.58 -6.18
C PRO A 50 10.54 -22.41 -7.49
N PRO A 51 10.34 -21.82 -8.68
CA PRO A 51 10.50 -20.41 -9.05
C PRO A 51 9.27 -19.50 -8.88
N TYR A 52 8.27 -19.88 -8.08
CA TYR A 52 7.03 -19.10 -7.85
C TYR A 52 6.30 -18.75 -9.15
N ASN A 53 6.16 -19.76 -10.02
CA ASN A 53 5.29 -19.66 -11.19
C ASN A 53 3.85 -19.47 -10.73
N TYR A 54 3.05 -18.71 -11.48
CA TYR A 54 1.64 -18.51 -11.16
C TYR A 54 0.75 -19.01 -12.29
N ALA A 55 -0.37 -19.59 -11.93
CA ALA A 55 -1.38 -20.10 -12.84
C ALA A 55 -2.51 -19.07 -12.93
N VAL A 56 -2.87 -18.73 -14.15
CA VAL A 56 -3.93 -17.79 -14.48
C VAL A 56 -5.00 -18.56 -15.23
N THR A 57 -6.22 -18.55 -14.70
CA THR A 57 -7.37 -19.18 -15.37
C THR A 57 -8.10 -18.12 -16.18
N ALA A 58 -8.16 -18.32 -17.50
CA ALA A 58 -8.81 -17.40 -18.43
C ALA A 58 -9.71 -18.19 -19.40
N SER A 59 -11.03 -18.08 -19.21
CA SER A 59 -12.03 -18.80 -20.02
C SER A 59 -11.69 -20.31 -20.14
N SER A 60 -11.49 -20.85 -21.34
CA SER A 60 -11.21 -22.29 -21.58
C SER A 60 -9.75 -22.73 -21.37
N ARG A 61 -8.86 -21.83 -20.93
CA ARG A 61 -7.43 -22.10 -20.82
C ARG A 61 -6.88 -21.74 -19.46
N ILE A 62 -5.85 -22.49 -19.06
CA ILE A 62 -5.03 -22.16 -17.89
C ILE A 62 -3.62 -21.87 -18.39
N HIS A 63 -3.16 -20.66 -18.13
CA HIS A 63 -1.82 -20.20 -18.48
C HIS A 63 -0.93 -20.22 -17.23
N VAL A 64 0.23 -20.87 -17.34
CA VAL A 64 1.26 -20.85 -16.31
C VAL A 64 2.33 -19.87 -16.73
N TYR A 65 2.47 -18.80 -15.96
CA TYR A 65 3.48 -17.77 -16.16
C TYR A 65 4.67 -17.98 -15.25
N GLY A 66 5.84 -17.66 -15.78
CA GLY A 66 7.04 -17.49 -14.98
C GLY A 66 7.00 -16.19 -14.22
N ARG A 67 7.67 -16.14 -13.08
CA ARG A 67 7.74 -14.95 -12.23
C ARG A 67 8.13 -13.65 -12.97
N TYR A 68 9.02 -13.72 -13.97
CA TYR A 68 9.43 -12.56 -14.78
C TYR A 68 9.07 -12.69 -16.26
N SER A 69 8.51 -13.83 -16.66
CA SER A 69 8.18 -14.09 -18.06
C SER A 69 6.86 -13.43 -18.38
N GLN A 70 6.84 -12.61 -19.44
CA GLN A 70 5.60 -12.04 -19.97
C GLN A 70 4.84 -13.03 -20.86
N GLU A 71 5.53 -14.06 -21.34
CA GLU A 71 4.94 -15.13 -22.12
C GLU A 71 4.57 -16.31 -21.21
N PRO A 72 3.43 -16.98 -21.48
CA PRO A 72 3.06 -18.17 -20.74
C PRO A 72 4.04 -19.30 -21.03
N ILE A 73 4.65 -19.86 -19.98
CA ILE A 73 5.55 -21.01 -20.09
C ILE A 73 4.76 -22.23 -20.57
N LYS A 74 3.54 -22.40 -20.03
CA LYS A 74 2.66 -23.51 -20.37
C LYS A 74 1.22 -23.05 -20.49
N THR A 75 0.47 -23.80 -21.30
CA THR A 75 -0.95 -23.60 -21.52
C THR A 75 -1.65 -24.94 -21.45
N PHE A 76 -2.64 -25.07 -20.58
CA PHE A 76 -3.56 -26.20 -20.54
C PHE A 76 -4.85 -25.79 -21.26
N SER A 77 -5.13 -26.45 -22.40
CA SER A 77 -6.29 -26.16 -23.27
C SER A 77 -7.22 -27.35 -23.43
N ARG A 78 -7.02 -28.42 -22.66
CA ARG A 78 -7.82 -29.67 -22.73
C ARG A 78 -9.10 -29.58 -21.91
N PHE A 79 -9.83 -28.48 -22.07
CA PHE A 79 -11.17 -28.28 -21.54
C PHE A 79 -12.13 -28.21 -22.73
N LYS A 80 -13.32 -28.82 -22.60
CA LYS A 80 -14.34 -28.70 -23.64
C LYS A 80 -14.96 -27.30 -23.62
N ASP A 81 -15.16 -26.78 -22.42
CA ASP A 81 -15.74 -25.47 -22.15
C ASP A 81 -14.80 -24.62 -21.27
N ALA A 82 -15.32 -23.70 -20.44
CA ALA A 82 -14.52 -22.88 -19.55
C ALA A 82 -13.90 -23.66 -18.39
N ALA A 83 -12.72 -23.22 -17.97
CA ALA A 83 -12.03 -23.66 -16.76
C ALA A 83 -12.20 -22.63 -15.65
N TYR A 84 -12.35 -23.10 -14.42
CA TYR A 84 -12.47 -22.28 -13.22
C TYR A 84 -11.53 -22.80 -12.12
N GLY A 85 -11.18 -21.91 -11.19
CA GLY A 85 -10.62 -22.32 -9.92
C GLY A 85 -9.27 -23.04 -9.95
N ALA A 86 -8.37 -22.72 -10.90
CA ALA A 86 -7.06 -23.39 -10.93
C ALA A 86 -6.26 -23.11 -9.65
N THR A 87 -5.77 -24.17 -9.00
CA THR A 87 -4.97 -24.09 -7.77
C THR A 87 -3.77 -25.01 -7.84
N TYR A 88 -2.66 -24.58 -7.25
CA TYR A 88 -1.47 -25.40 -7.05
C TYR A 88 -1.58 -26.23 -5.78
N ARG A 89 -0.97 -27.41 -5.83
CA ARG A 89 -0.66 -28.15 -4.61
C ARG A 89 0.54 -27.53 -3.89
N ASP A 90 0.63 -27.74 -2.58
CA ASP A 90 1.74 -27.27 -1.74
C ASP A 90 3.14 -27.69 -2.20
N ASP A 91 3.26 -28.77 -3.01
CA ASP A 91 4.54 -29.20 -3.60
C ASP A 91 4.90 -28.45 -4.90
N GLY A 92 3.98 -27.66 -5.45
CA GLY A 92 4.14 -26.99 -6.75
C GLY A 92 4.18 -27.92 -7.97
N ARG A 93 3.99 -29.24 -7.80
CA ARG A 93 4.05 -30.23 -8.89
C ARG A 93 2.73 -30.52 -9.56
N LEU A 94 1.62 -30.43 -8.82
CA LEU A 94 0.28 -30.70 -9.33
C LEU A 94 -0.54 -29.41 -9.37
N LEU A 95 -1.41 -29.33 -10.37
CA LEU A 95 -2.38 -28.27 -10.55
C LEU A 95 -3.75 -28.90 -10.73
N VAL A 96 -4.78 -28.39 -10.05
CA VAL A 96 -6.16 -28.86 -10.22
C VAL A 96 -7.00 -27.70 -10.70
N ALA A 97 -7.95 -27.98 -11.59
CA ALA A 97 -8.93 -27.00 -12.06
C ALA A 97 -10.32 -27.62 -12.22
N GLY A 98 -11.33 -26.83 -11.92
CA GLY A 98 -12.72 -27.14 -12.23
C GLY A 98 -13.07 -26.75 -13.67
N SER A 99 -14.11 -27.37 -14.22
CA SER A 99 -14.62 -27.11 -15.56
C SER A 99 -16.09 -26.69 -15.48
N GLU A 100 -16.56 -25.98 -16.50
CA GLU A 100 -18.00 -25.73 -16.69
C GLU A 100 -18.80 -27.04 -16.89
N ASP A 101 -18.18 -28.05 -17.50
CA ASP A 101 -18.71 -29.42 -17.65
C ASP A 101 -19.03 -30.15 -16.32
N GLY A 102 -18.67 -29.58 -15.16
CA GLY A 102 -18.74 -30.23 -13.85
C GLY A 102 -17.56 -31.17 -13.54
N ALA A 103 -16.75 -31.51 -14.53
CA ALA A 103 -15.55 -32.32 -14.33
C ALA A 103 -14.42 -31.54 -13.66
N ILE A 104 -13.75 -32.16 -12.69
CA ILE A 104 -12.51 -31.63 -12.09
C ILE A 104 -11.33 -32.34 -12.73
N ARG A 105 -10.33 -31.61 -13.20
CA ARG A 105 -9.15 -32.17 -13.87
C ARG A 105 -7.89 -31.86 -13.09
N LEU A 106 -7.08 -32.88 -12.89
CA LEU A 106 -5.78 -32.79 -12.24
C LEU A 106 -4.69 -32.90 -13.29
N PHE A 107 -3.77 -31.94 -13.27
CA PHE A 107 -2.67 -31.80 -14.20
C PHE A 107 -1.34 -31.93 -13.46
N ASP A 108 -0.37 -32.54 -14.13
CA ASP A 108 1.02 -32.39 -13.77
C ASP A 108 1.54 -31.06 -14.32
N THR A 109 2.29 -30.31 -13.52
CA THR A 109 3.00 -29.11 -13.98
C THR A 109 4.06 -29.44 -15.02
N ALA A 110 4.63 -30.66 -15.04
CA ALA A 110 5.56 -31.10 -16.07
C ALA A 110 4.83 -31.47 -17.38
N GLY A 111 3.70 -32.18 -17.27
CA GLY A 111 2.88 -32.63 -18.38
C GLY A 111 1.96 -31.57 -18.98
N ARG A 112 1.24 -31.93 -20.05
CA ARG A 112 0.14 -31.15 -20.64
C ARG A 112 -1.21 -31.89 -20.62
N ALA A 113 -1.17 -33.21 -20.48
CA ALA A 113 -2.35 -34.04 -20.40
C ALA A 113 -2.90 -34.04 -18.97
N PRO A 114 -4.23 -34.16 -18.77
CA PRO A 114 -4.78 -34.42 -17.46
C PRO A 114 -4.29 -35.79 -16.98
N LEU A 115 -3.76 -35.84 -15.76
CA LEU A 115 -3.40 -37.08 -15.07
C LEU A 115 -4.66 -37.86 -14.67
N ARG A 116 -5.64 -37.14 -14.13
CA ARG A 116 -6.91 -37.69 -13.63
C ARG A 116 -8.05 -36.72 -13.87
N GLN A 117 -9.24 -37.29 -14.00
CA GLN A 117 -10.50 -36.57 -14.07
C GLN A 117 -11.41 -37.12 -12.97
N PHE A 118 -12.07 -36.23 -12.23
CA PHE A 118 -13.06 -36.56 -11.22
C PHE A 118 -14.42 -36.10 -11.74
N ASP A 119 -15.34 -37.05 -11.85
CA ASP A 119 -16.69 -36.83 -12.31
C ASP A 119 -17.66 -37.14 -11.16
N GLY A 120 -18.56 -36.20 -10.86
CA GLY A 120 -19.63 -36.39 -9.87
C GLY A 120 -20.41 -35.12 -9.56
N HIS A 121 -19.87 -33.93 -9.84
CA HIS A 121 -20.67 -32.72 -9.91
C HIS A 121 -21.55 -32.71 -11.16
N ALA A 122 -22.81 -32.31 -11.01
CA ALA A 122 -23.77 -32.22 -12.12
C ALA A 122 -23.74 -30.86 -12.84
N LYS A 123 -23.14 -29.85 -12.22
CA LYS A 123 -23.12 -28.45 -12.65
C LYS A 123 -21.70 -27.88 -12.60
N PRO A 124 -21.46 -26.66 -13.12
CA PRO A 124 -20.13 -26.03 -13.14
C PRO A 124 -19.45 -26.01 -11.77
N VAL A 125 -18.15 -26.33 -11.76
CA VAL A 125 -17.32 -26.32 -10.54
C VAL A 125 -16.44 -25.08 -10.55
N HIS A 126 -16.78 -24.10 -9.72
CA HIS A 126 -16.04 -22.83 -9.62
C HIS A 126 -14.90 -22.89 -8.60
N LEU A 127 -15.08 -23.69 -7.56
CA LEU A 127 -14.14 -23.82 -6.46
C LEU A 127 -13.48 -25.18 -6.52
N VAL A 128 -12.15 -25.17 -6.56
CA VAL A 128 -11.35 -26.35 -6.23
C VAL A 128 -10.14 -25.93 -5.40
N GLY A 129 -9.73 -26.78 -4.48
CA GLY A 129 -8.52 -26.58 -3.70
C GLY A 129 -7.97 -27.89 -3.13
N PHE A 130 -6.70 -27.88 -2.78
CA PHE A 130 -6.05 -28.98 -2.08
C PHE A 130 -6.19 -28.84 -0.57
N LEU A 131 -6.36 -29.96 0.13
CA LEU A 131 -6.13 -30.04 1.57
C LEU A 131 -4.63 -30.09 1.86
N SER A 132 -4.23 -29.71 3.08
CA SER A 132 -2.82 -29.71 3.51
C SER A 132 -2.20 -31.12 3.53
N ASP A 133 -3.02 -32.18 3.59
CA ASP A 133 -2.60 -33.59 3.48
C ASP A 133 -2.07 -33.98 2.08
N LYS A 134 -2.26 -33.13 1.06
CA LYS A 134 -1.82 -33.34 -0.34
C LYS A 134 -2.47 -34.49 -1.10
N TYR A 135 -3.15 -35.43 -0.42
CA TYR A 135 -3.84 -36.57 -1.04
C TYR A 135 -5.31 -36.29 -1.36
N ARG A 136 -5.91 -35.28 -0.70
CA ARG A 136 -7.33 -34.96 -0.83
C ARG A 136 -7.53 -33.61 -1.48
N ILE A 137 -8.58 -33.50 -2.29
CA ILE A 137 -9.06 -32.23 -2.85
C ILE A 137 -10.48 -31.99 -2.38
N PHE A 138 -10.84 -30.72 -2.25
CA PHE A 138 -12.23 -30.32 -2.04
C PHE A 138 -12.68 -29.47 -3.24
N SER A 139 -13.96 -29.56 -3.55
CA SER A 139 -14.60 -28.79 -4.62
C SER A 139 -15.93 -28.22 -4.16
N GLY A 140 -16.33 -27.13 -4.81
CA GLY A 140 -17.65 -26.52 -4.64
C GLY A 140 -18.23 -26.18 -6.01
N GLY A 141 -19.47 -26.59 -6.22
CA GLY A 141 -20.19 -26.44 -7.47
C GLY A 141 -21.44 -25.57 -7.39
N ASP A 142 -22.00 -25.30 -8.57
CA ASP A 142 -23.31 -24.66 -8.73
C ASP A 142 -24.49 -25.61 -8.44
N ASP A 143 -24.20 -26.87 -8.12
CA ASP A 143 -25.14 -27.87 -7.61
C ASP A 143 -25.35 -27.76 -6.09
N TYR A 144 -24.83 -26.70 -5.47
CA TYR A 144 -24.90 -26.41 -4.03
C TYR A 144 -24.17 -27.44 -3.17
N SER A 145 -23.46 -28.38 -3.80
CA SER A 145 -22.69 -29.41 -3.13
C SER A 145 -21.24 -28.96 -2.95
N SER A 146 -20.66 -29.35 -1.82
CA SER A 146 -19.22 -29.31 -1.61
C SER A 146 -18.73 -30.74 -1.44
N ASN A 147 -17.84 -31.20 -2.31
CA ASN A 147 -17.43 -32.61 -2.32
C ASN A 147 -15.94 -32.74 -1.95
N LEU A 148 -15.61 -33.80 -1.24
CA LEU A 148 -14.25 -34.19 -0.88
C LEU A 148 -13.84 -35.41 -1.70
N TRP A 149 -12.68 -35.37 -2.33
CA TRP A 149 -12.19 -36.42 -3.23
C TRP A 149 -10.84 -36.95 -2.81
N ASP A 150 -10.62 -38.23 -3.09
CA ASP A 150 -9.33 -38.88 -2.94
C ASP A 150 -8.56 -38.87 -4.26
N ILE A 151 -7.35 -38.29 -4.28
CA ILE A 151 -6.55 -38.21 -5.50
C ILE A 151 -6.14 -39.59 -6.01
N PRO A 152 -5.50 -40.49 -5.20
CA PRO A 152 -5.15 -41.86 -5.60
C PRO A 152 -6.26 -42.65 -6.27
N SER A 153 -7.45 -42.67 -5.66
CA SER A 153 -8.57 -43.50 -6.11
C SER A 153 -9.42 -42.83 -7.18
N ALA A 154 -9.31 -41.51 -7.34
CA ALA A 154 -10.18 -40.69 -8.20
C ALA A 154 -11.67 -40.77 -7.85
N THR A 155 -11.99 -41.14 -6.60
CA THR A 155 -13.36 -41.33 -6.11
C THR A 155 -13.76 -40.21 -5.15
N GLU A 156 -15.06 -39.91 -5.13
CA GLU A 156 -15.68 -39.07 -4.10
C GLU A 156 -15.67 -39.79 -2.75
N ILE A 157 -15.23 -39.12 -1.69
CA ILE A 157 -15.23 -39.63 -0.32
C ILE A 157 -16.53 -39.21 0.39
N ILE A 158 -16.85 -37.91 0.33
CA ILE A 158 -17.99 -37.29 1.02
C ILE A 158 -18.55 -36.17 0.16
N SER A 159 -19.88 -36.14 -0.03
CA SER A 159 -20.63 -34.99 -0.51
C SER A 159 -21.32 -34.27 0.65
N TYR A 160 -21.15 -32.96 0.71
CA TYR A 160 -21.83 -32.07 1.65
C TYR A 160 -22.87 -31.25 0.88
N THR A 161 -24.16 -31.55 1.08
CA THR A 161 -25.29 -30.84 0.46
C THR A 161 -26.03 -29.96 1.47
N GLU A 162 -25.29 -29.17 2.22
CA GLU A 162 -25.88 -28.29 3.25
C GLU A 162 -26.04 -26.83 2.81
N HIS A 163 -25.38 -26.41 1.72
CA HIS A 163 -25.57 -25.08 1.17
C HIS A 163 -26.88 -25.01 0.38
N THR A 164 -27.52 -23.85 0.39
CA THR A 164 -28.81 -23.65 -0.29
C THR A 164 -28.67 -22.96 -1.65
N ASP A 165 -27.52 -22.32 -1.91
CA ASP A 165 -27.20 -21.59 -3.14
C ASP A 165 -25.74 -21.84 -3.59
N TYR A 166 -25.33 -21.26 -4.72
CA TYR A 166 -24.06 -21.54 -5.41
C TYR A 166 -22.83 -21.41 -4.52
N VAL A 167 -21.97 -22.45 -4.54
CA VAL A 167 -20.71 -22.47 -3.80
C VAL A 167 -19.58 -22.02 -4.71
N ARG A 168 -19.13 -20.77 -4.55
CA ARG A 168 -18.15 -20.14 -5.45
C ARG A 168 -16.75 -19.96 -4.87
N CYS A 169 -16.63 -19.95 -3.54
CA CYS A 169 -15.35 -19.67 -2.90
C CYS A 169 -15.08 -20.60 -1.71
N GLY A 170 -13.80 -20.75 -1.39
CA GLY A 170 -13.38 -21.60 -0.28
C GLY A 170 -11.87 -21.65 -0.14
N CYS A 171 -11.44 -22.13 1.02
CA CYS A 171 -10.05 -22.14 1.44
C CYS A 171 -9.82 -23.36 2.34
N ALA A 172 -8.69 -24.05 2.16
CA ALA A 172 -8.26 -25.10 3.07
C ALA A 172 -7.42 -24.52 4.22
N SER A 173 -7.46 -25.16 5.37
CA SER A 173 -6.53 -24.86 6.45
C SER A 173 -5.14 -25.39 6.11
N LYS A 174 -4.12 -24.56 6.33
CA LYS A 174 -2.71 -24.97 6.23
C LYS A 174 -2.21 -25.67 7.50
N VAL A 175 -2.93 -25.50 8.61
CA VAL A 175 -2.53 -26.04 9.93
C VAL A 175 -3.16 -27.39 10.18
N ASN A 176 -4.43 -27.56 9.79
CA ASN A 176 -5.16 -28.80 9.95
C ASN A 176 -5.45 -29.42 8.57
N ALA A 177 -5.01 -30.65 8.39
CA ALA A 177 -5.18 -31.43 7.18
C ALA A 177 -6.65 -31.68 6.80
N ASP A 178 -7.54 -31.80 7.79
CA ASP A 178 -8.93 -32.25 7.56
C ASP A 178 -9.93 -31.09 7.44
N VAL A 179 -9.50 -29.85 7.71
CA VAL A 179 -10.42 -28.70 7.77
C VAL A 179 -10.37 -27.88 6.50
N PHE A 180 -11.54 -27.65 5.92
CA PHE A 180 -11.73 -26.72 4.81
C PHE A 180 -12.97 -25.87 5.01
N ILE A 181 -13.01 -24.73 4.31
CA ILE A 181 -14.05 -23.72 4.46
C ILE A 181 -14.60 -23.42 3.09
N THR A 182 -15.92 -23.29 3.00
CA THR A 182 -16.65 -22.92 1.79
C THR A 182 -17.48 -21.68 2.08
N GLY A 183 -17.59 -20.81 1.08
CA GLY A 183 -18.48 -19.67 1.08
C GLY A 183 -19.45 -19.78 -0.09
N SER A 184 -20.72 -19.54 0.22
CA SER A 184 -21.81 -19.63 -0.75
C SER A 184 -22.50 -18.28 -0.93
N TYR A 185 -23.26 -18.18 -2.02
CA TYR A 185 -24.15 -17.07 -2.28
C TYR A 185 -25.39 -17.06 -1.36
N ASP A 186 -25.61 -18.13 -0.60
CA ASP A 186 -26.60 -18.23 0.49
C ASP A 186 -26.31 -17.32 1.70
N HIS A 187 -25.26 -16.50 1.59
CA HIS A 187 -24.78 -15.55 2.60
C HIS A 187 -24.07 -16.22 3.79
N THR A 188 -23.82 -17.53 3.71
CA THR A 188 -23.14 -18.29 4.76
C THR A 188 -21.73 -18.71 4.34
N VAL A 189 -20.88 -18.81 5.35
CA VAL A 189 -19.57 -19.46 5.27
C VAL A 189 -19.61 -20.66 6.18
N LYS A 190 -19.36 -21.85 5.63
CA LYS A 190 -19.40 -23.11 6.37
C LYS A 190 -18.00 -23.68 6.52
N LEU A 191 -17.70 -24.18 7.71
CA LEU A 191 -16.47 -24.89 8.02
C LEU A 191 -16.78 -26.37 8.12
N PHE A 192 -16.05 -27.15 7.33
CA PHE A 192 -16.16 -28.60 7.27
C PHE A 192 -14.90 -29.25 7.85
N ASP A 193 -15.12 -30.38 8.51
CA ASP A 193 -14.07 -31.30 8.94
C ASP A 193 -14.30 -32.61 8.19
N ALA A 194 -13.31 -33.07 7.43
CA ALA A 194 -13.38 -34.28 6.61
C ALA A 194 -13.69 -35.55 7.41
N ARG A 195 -13.53 -35.52 8.74
CA ARG A 195 -13.83 -36.65 9.63
C ARG A 195 -15.32 -36.76 9.94
N THR A 196 -16.07 -35.68 9.74
CA THR A 196 -17.51 -35.58 10.02
C THR A 196 -18.28 -35.41 8.71
N LYS A 197 -19.49 -35.98 8.62
CA LYS A 197 -20.35 -35.88 7.43
C LYS A 197 -21.22 -34.61 7.38
N SER A 198 -21.07 -33.72 8.36
CA SER A 198 -21.85 -32.48 8.49
C SER A 198 -20.93 -31.30 8.77
N SER A 199 -21.41 -30.08 8.53
CA SER A 199 -20.65 -28.87 8.87
C SER A 199 -20.44 -28.75 10.38
N VAL A 200 -19.23 -28.32 10.74
CA VAL A 200 -18.85 -28.08 12.14
C VAL A 200 -19.32 -26.70 12.58
N MET A 201 -19.30 -25.72 11.68
CA MET A 201 -19.65 -24.34 11.97
C MET A 201 -20.29 -23.68 10.76
N THR A 202 -21.32 -22.88 10.99
CA THR A 202 -21.96 -22.01 10.00
C THR A 202 -21.85 -20.56 10.48
N ILE A 203 -21.31 -19.69 9.64
CA ILE A 203 -21.12 -18.26 9.93
C ILE A 203 -21.96 -17.46 8.93
N GLU A 204 -22.83 -16.57 9.42
CA GLU A 204 -23.65 -15.71 8.57
C GLU A 204 -22.96 -14.39 8.25
N HIS A 205 -22.66 -14.17 6.96
CA HIS A 205 -22.07 -12.91 6.48
C HIS A 205 -23.13 -11.83 6.21
N GLY A 206 -24.33 -12.23 5.80
CA GLY A 206 -25.46 -11.33 5.48
C GLY A 206 -25.44 -10.73 4.06
N HIS A 207 -24.47 -11.13 3.23
CA HIS A 207 -24.39 -10.81 1.80
C HIS A 207 -23.77 -12.01 1.05
N PRO A 208 -23.98 -12.13 -0.28
CA PRO A 208 -23.33 -13.17 -1.08
C PRO A 208 -21.81 -13.12 -0.92
N VAL A 209 -21.21 -14.27 -0.62
CA VAL A 209 -19.79 -14.39 -0.31
C VAL A 209 -19.02 -14.71 -1.60
N GLU A 210 -18.09 -13.84 -1.96
CA GLU A 210 -17.28 -13.94 -3.19
C GLU A 210 -15.91 -14.55 -2.92
N SER A 211 -15.32 -14.30 -1.75
CA SER A 211 -14.02 -14.83 -1.38
C SER A 211 -13.92 -15.10 0.10
N VAL A 212 -13.24 -16.20 0.45
CA VAL A 212 -12.93 -16.59 1.82
C VAL A 212 -11.45 -16.87 1.93
N LEU A 213 -10.83 -16.44 3.03
CA LEU A 213 -9.41 -16.60 3.28
C LEU A 213 -9.16 -16.92 4.75
N LEU A 214 -8.45 -18.01 5.01
CA LEU A 214 -7.99 -18.34 6.35
C LEU A 214 -6.59 -17.77 6.59
N PHE A 215 -6.37 -17.20 7.78
CA PHE A 215 -5.03 -16.79 8.18
C PHE A 215 -4.10 -18.02 8.34
N PRO A 216 -2.79 -17.89 8.07
CA PRO A 216 -1.82 -18.98 8.26
C PRO A 216 -1.77 -19.54 9.69
N SER A 217 -2.16 -18.74 10.69
CA SER A 217 -2.27 -19.19 12.10
C SER A 217 -3.49 -20.07 12.38
N GLY A 218 -4.45 -20.17 11.45
CA GLY A 218 -5.66 -20.98 11.57
C GLY A 218 -6.75 -20.41 12.50
N GLY A 219 -6.47 -19.35 13.26
CA GLY A 219 -7.43 -18.80 14.22
C GLY A 219 -8.40 -17.77 13.65
N LEU A 220 -8.00 -17.06 12.59
CA LEU A 220 -8.79 -15.96 12.00
C LEU A 220 -9.26 -16.33 10.59
N LEU A 221 -10.53 -16.04 10.32
CA LEU A 221 -11.16 -16.22 9.02
C LEU A 221 -11.59 -14.87 8.48
N VAL A 222 -11.30 -14.60 7.21
CA VAL A 222 -11.75 -13.39 6.51
C VAL A 222 -12.75 -13.79 5.44
N SER A 223 -13.94 -13.19 5.48
CA SER A 223 -14.94 -13.30 4.42
C SER A 223 -15.10 -11.96 3.71
N ALA A 224 -15.14 -12.02 2.38
CA ALA A 224 -15.51 -10.91 1.51
C ALA A 224 -16.87 -11.22 0.89
N GLY A 225 -17.82 -10.31 1.11
CA GLY A 225 -19.15 -10.44 0.52
C GLY A 225 -19.84 -9.09 0.48
N GLY A 226 -20.50 -8.81 -0.64
CA GLY A 226 -20.97 -7.46 -0.94
C GLY A 226 -19.81 -6.45 -0.82
N ARG A 227 -20.08 -5.30 -0.19
CA ARG A 227 -19.08 -4.23 0.03
C ARG A 227 -18.22 -4.43 1.28
N TYR A 228 -18.47 -5.50 2.02
CA TYR A 228 -17.93 -5.71 3.35
C TYR A 228 -16.85 -6.78 3.35
N VAL A 229 -15.76 -6.52 4.06
CA VAL A 229 -14.79 -7.54 4.45
C VAL A 229 -14.93 -7.74 5.96
N LYS A 230 -15.36 -8.92 6.38
CA LYS A 230 -15.55 -9.27 7.79
C LYS A 230 -14.45 -10.21 8.23
N VAL A 231 -13.97 -10.02 9.45
CA VAL A 231 -12.98 -10.88 10.09
C VAL A 231 -13.63 -11.56 11.28
N TRP A 232 -13.53 -12.89 11.30
CA TRP A 232 -14.15 -13.78 12.26
C TRP A 232 -13.09 -14.53 13.05
N ASP A 233 -13.37 -14.74 14.33
CA ASP A 233 -12.57 -15.60 15.20
C ASP A 233 -13.13 -17.03 15.16
N VAL A 234 -12.39 -17.95 14.54
CA VAL A 234 -12.81 -19.35 14.40
C VAL A 234 -12.73 -20.07 15.75
N LEU A 235 -11.78 -19.69 16.62
CA LEU A 235 -11.60 -20.34 17.92
C LEU A 235 -12.71 -19.98 18.91
N LYS A 236 -13.31 -18.80 18.75
CA LYS A 236 -14.46 -18.34 19.56
C LYS A 236 -15.82 -18.73 18.97
N GLY A 237 -15.87 -19.73 18.08
CA GLY A 237 -17.13 -20.18 17.49
C GLY A 237 -17.66 -19.26 16.39
N GLY A 238 -16.80 -18.54 15.67
CA GLY A 238 -17.20 -17.70 14.54
C GLY A 238 -17.71 -16.32 14.94
N GLN A 239 -17.22 -15.76 16.06
CA GLN A 239 -17.59 -14.41 16.47
C GLN A 239 -17.00 -13.35 15.54
N LEU A 240 -17.79 -12.33 15.20
CA LEU A 240 -17.35 -11.20 14.39
C LEU A 240 -16.39 -10.32 15.19
N LEU A 241 -15.15 -10.18 14.73
CA LEU A 241 -14.19 -9.26 15.33
C LEU A 241 -14.31 -7.86 14.74
N VAL A 242 -14.28 -7.75 13.41
CA VAL A 242 -14.23 -6.48 12.69
C VAL A 242 -15.01 -6.57 11.38
N SER A 243 -15.76 -5.50 11.06
CA SER A 243 -16.42 -5.31 9.76
C SER A 243 -15.84 -4.09 9.05
N LEU A 244 -15.25 -4.29 7.87
CA LEU A 244 -14.60 -3.26 7.06
C LEU A 244 -15.49 -2.88 5.88
N LYS A 245 -15.88 -1.59 5.83
CA LYS A 245 -16.70 -1.00 4.78
C LYS A 245 -15.96 0.12 4.05
N ASN A 246 -14.88 -0.24 3.38
CA ASN A 246 -14.07 0.74 2.65
C ASN A 246 -14.31 0.69 1.13
N HIS A 247 -14.92 -0.37 0.60
CA HIS A 247 -15.19 -0.49 -0.83
C HIS A 247 -16.57 0.04 -1.21
N HIS A 248 -16.68 0.56 -2.43
CA HIS A 248 -17.95 1.08 -2.95
C HIS A 248 -18.79 0.00 -3.61
N LYS A 249 -18.12 -0.95 -4.29
CA LYS A 249 -18.74 -2.09 -4.98
C LYS A 249 -18.35 -3.39 -4.27
N THR A 250 -18.79 -4.52 -4.82
CA THR A 250 -18.55 -5.82 -4.22
C THR A 250 -17.06 -6.17 -4.24
N VAL A 251 -16.58 -6.76 -3.16
CA VAL A 251 -15.20 -7.24 -3.00
C VAL A 251 -15.15 -8.65 -3.58
N THR A 252 -14.34 -8.84 -4.62
CA THR A 252 -14.29 -10.08 -5.40
C THR A 252 -13.24 -11.05 -4.87
N CYS A 253 -12.13 -10.53 -4.36
CA CYS A 253 -10.98 -11.34 -4.00
C CYS A 253 -10.28 -10.82 -2.75
N LEU A 254 -9.72 -11.75 -1.99
CA LEU A 254 -8.89 -11.49 -0.82
C LEU A 254 -7.56 -12.21 -0.96
N CYS A 255 -6.49 -11.58 -0.49
CA CYS A 255 -5.17 -12.18 -0.45
C CYS A 255 -4.43 -11.74 0.83
N LEU A 256 -3.59 -12.60 1.38
CA LEU A 256 -2.75 -12.29 2.53
C LEU A 256 -1.30 -12.14 2.08
N ASN A 257 -0.60 -11.27 2.78
CA ASN A 257 0.85 -11.15 2.70
C ASN A 257 1.54 -12.39 3.30
N SER A 258 2.74 -12.73 2.85
CA SER A 258 3.52 -13.86 3.37
C SER A 258 3.71 -13.82 4.88
N SER A 259 4.00 -12.64 5.42
CA SER A 259 4.12 -12.41 6.87
C SER A 259 2.80 -12.45 7.64
N GLY A 260 1.65 -12.53 6.96
CA GLY A 260 0.31 -12.45 7.56
C GLY A 260 -0.04 -11.08 8.17
N GLN A 261 0.85 -10.09 8.09
CA GLN A 261 0.65 -8.77 8.73
C GLN A 261 -0.21 -7.81 7.91
N ARG A 262 -0.43 -8.10 6.62
CA ARG A 262 -1.19 -7.26 5.70
C ARG A 262 -2.22 -8.10 4.95
N LEU A 263 -3.44 -7.58 4.86
CA LEU A 263 -4.56 -8.15 4.13
C LEU A 263 -4.83 -7.28 2.90
N LEU A 264 -4.95 -7.88 1.73
CA LEU A 264 -5.29 -7.20 0.49
C LEU A 264 -6.70 -7.58 0.07
N SER A 265 -7.51 -6.59 -0.29
CA SER A 265 -8.85 -6.79 -0.87
C SER A 265 -8.96 -6.15 -2.23
N GLY A 266 -9.38 -6.91 -3.24
CA GLY A 266 -9.69 -6.43 -4.57
C GLY A 266 -11.20 -6.33 -4.78
N SER A 267 -11.66 -5.26 -5.42
CA SER A 267 -13.08 -5.02 -5.66
C SER A 267 -13.39 -4.65 -7.11
N LEU A 268 -14.65 -4.83 -7.49
CA LEU A 268 -15.23 -4.31 -8.74
C LEU A 268 -15.19 -2.77 -8.82
N ASP A 269 -14.88 -2.06 -7.73
CA ASP A 269 -14.62 -0.62 -7.72
C ASP A 269 -13.25 -0.23 -8.31
N ARG A 270 -12.50 -1.20 -8.85
CA ARG A 270 -11.16 -1.05 -9.45
C ARG A 270 -10.05 -0.78 -8.44
N HIS A 271 -10.37 -0.77 -7.14
CA HIS A 271 -9.39 -0.56 -6.09
C HIS A 271 -8.93 -1.87 -5.48
N VAL A 272 -7.61 -1.93 -5.23
CA VAL A 272 -7.05 -2.90 -4.28
C VAL A 272 -6.68 -2.13 -3.02
N LYS A 273 -7.30 -2.45 -1.89
CA LYS A 273 -7.00 -1.84 -0.60
C LYS A 273 -6.16 -2.79 0.24
N ILE A 274 -5.16 -2.24 0.92
CA ILE A 274 -4.25 -2.97 1.80
C ILE A 274 -4.55 -2.55 3.23
N TYR A 275 -4.87 -3.51 4.08
CA TYR A 275 -5.13 -3.33 5.50
C TYR A 275 -3.98 -3.86 6.34
N SER A 276 -3.72 -3.21 7.47
CA SER A 276 -2.89 -3.78 8.52
C SER A 276 -3.72 -4.77 9.35
N THR A 277 -3.24 -5.99 9.58
CA THR A 277 -3.97 -7.00 10.37
C THR A 277 -4.14 -6.60 11.84
N THR A 278 -3.25 -5.76 12.39
CA THR A 278 -3.32 -5.37 13.81
C THR A 278 -4.40 -4.32 14.08
N SER A 279 -4.54 -3.33 13.20
CA SER A 279 -5.46 -2.19 13.40
C SER A 279 -6.64 -2.18 12.42
N TYR A 280 -6.60 -3.02 11.38
CA TYR A 280 -7.53 -3.06 10.25
C TYR A 280 -7.80 -1.72 9.55
N LYS A 281 -6.87 -0.77 9.68
CA LYS A 281 -6.89 0.50 8.94
C LYS A 281 -6.33 0.31 7.54
N VAL A 282 -6.85 1.09 6.59
CA VAL A 282 -6.31 1.16 5.23
C VAL A 282 -4.93 1.79 5.30
N VAL A 283 -3.94 1.07 4.81
CA VAL A 283 -2.55 1.51 4.73
C VAL A 283 -2.28 2.13 3.36
N HIS A 284 -2.71 1.44 2.31
CA HIS A 284 -2.49 1.87 0.94
C HIS A 284 -3.65 1.42 0.04
N SER A 285 -3.83 2.12 -1.08
CA SER A 285 -4.84 1.82 -2.08
C SER A 285 -4.23 1.92 -3.47
N PHE A 286 -4.37 0.87 -4.26
CA PHE A 286 -4.06 0.89 -5.68
C PHE A 286 -5.31 1.17 -6.49
N ASN A 287 -5.17 1.95 -7.56
CA ASN A 287 -6.23 2.20 -8.53
C ASN A 287 -5.85 1.55 -9.87
N TYR A 288 -6.77 0.78 -10.45
CA TYR A 288 -6.61 0.13 -11.75
C TYR A 288 -7.63 0.66 -12.76
N ALA A 289 -7.40 0.43 -14.05
CA ALA A 289 -8.25 0.96 -15.12
C ALA A 289 -9.64 0.30 -15.16
N THR A 290 -9.72 -0.98 -14.81
CA THR A 290 -10.95 -1.80 -14.89
C THR A 290 -11.21 -2.56 -13.59
N SER A 291 -12.40 -3.14 -13.48
CA SER A 291 -12.82 -3.94 -12.31
C SER A 291 -11.94 -5.17 -12.13
N ILE A 292 -11.68 -5.52 -10.87
CA ILE A 292 -10.80 -6.61 -10.48
C ILE A 292 -11.65 -7.83 -10.17
N LEU A 293 -11.27 -8.99 -10.72
CA LEU A 293 -11.89 -10.28 -10.42
C LEU A 293 -11.03 -11.11 -9.47
N SER A 294 -9.73 -11.13 -9.71
CA SER A 294 -8.80 -11.96 -8.94
C SER A 294 -7.54 -11.19 -8.57
N LEU A 295 -6.98 -11.55 -7.42
CA LEU A 295 -5.78 -10.95 -6.85
C LEU A 295 -4.97 -12.07 -6.23
N ALA A 296 -3.67 -12.09 -6.53
CA ALA A 296 -2.74 -13.01 -5.92
C ALA A 296 -1.41 -12.31 -5.63
N LEU A 297 -0.77 -12.73 -4.54
CA LEU A 297 0.54 -12.25 -4.12
C LEU A 297 1.51 -13.43 -4.11
N SER A 298 2.74 -13.20 -4.54
CA SER A 298 3.81 -14.18 -4.41
C SER A 298 4.08 -14.50 -2.94
N PRO A 299 4.44 -15.75 -2.59
CA PRO A 299 4.83 -16.12 -1.23
C PRO A 299 6.01 -15.33 -0.64
N GLU A 300 6.79 -14.59 -1.44
CA GLU A 300 7.88 -13.70 -0.97
C GLU A 300 7.49 -12.21 -1.00
N ASP A 301 6.22 -11.89 -1.30
CA ASP A 301 5.69 -10.52 -1.43
C ASP A 301 6.35 -9.68 -2.53
N GLU A 302 7.09 -10.31 -3.45
CA GLU A 302 7.85 -9.62 -4.49
C GLU A 302 7.01 -9.30 -5.74
N THR A 303 5.92 -10.01 -5.96
CA THR A 303 5.07 -9.82 -7.14
C THR A 303 3.61 -9.82 -6.77
N ILE A 304 2.89 -8.78 -7.19
CA ILE A 304 1.44 -8.67 -7.08
C ILE A 304 0.86 -8.88 -8.47
N VAL A 305 -0.09 -9.80 -8.60
CA VAL A 305 -0.78 -10.06 -9.86
C VAL A 305 -2.26 -9.80 -9.68
N VAL A 306 -2.81 -8.97 -10.55
CA VAL A 306 -4.21 -8.55 -10.53
C VAL A 306 -4.87 -8.95 -11.84
N GLY A 307 -5.90 -9.77 -11.77
CA GLY A 307 -6.73 -10.19 -12.89
C GLY A 307 -7.94 -9.29 -13.03
N MET A 308 -8.11 -8.68 -14.21
CA MET A 308 -9.21 -7.76 -14.48
C MET A 308 -10.31 -8.41 -15.34
N THR A 309 -11.50 -7.81 -15.36
CA THR A 309 -12.65 -8.30 -16.12
C THR A 309 -12.47 -8.25 -17.63
N ASN A 310 -11.66 -7.32 -18.14
CA ASN A 310 -11.39 -7.16 -19.58
C ASN A 310 -10.33 -8.15 -20.12
N GLY A 311 -9.93 -9.13 -19.31
CA GLY A 311 -8.89 -10.10 -19.66
C GLY A 311 -7.48 -9.52 -19.66
N VAL A 312 -7.24 -8.35 -19.08
CA VAL A 312 -5.87 -7.86 -18.90
C VAL A 312 -5.38 -8.25 -17.50
N LEU A 313 -4.22 -8.91 -17.47
CA LEU A 313 -3.48 -9.25 -16.28
C LEU A 313 -2.47 -8.14 -15.99
N ASN A 314 -2.51 -7.60 -14.77
CA ASN A 314 -1.59 -6.57 -14.33
C ASN A 314 -0.59 -7.16 -13.33
N VAL A 315 0.68 -7.20 -13.70
CA VAL A 315 1.76 -7.76 -12.91
C VAL A 315 2.65 -6.63 -12.42
N LYS A 316 2.71 -6.44 -11.10
CA LYS A 316 3.64 -5.52 -10.45
C LYS A 316 4.76 -6.29 -9.81
N HIS A 317 5.99 -5.91 -10.16
CA HIS A 317 7.19 -6.42 -9.50
C HIS A 317 7.70 -5.39 -8.51
N ARG A 318 7.87 -5.80 -7.27
CA ARG A 318 8.64 -5.06 -6.30
C ARG A 318 10.12 -5.25 -6.62
N LYS A 319 10.92 -4.19 -6.48
CA LYS A 319 12.37 -4.38 -6.44
C LYS A 319 12.65 -5.20 -5.18
N PRO A 320 13.35 -6.34 -5.27
CA PRO A 320 13.84 -6.97 -4.06
C PRO A 320 14.61 -5.89 -3.31
N GLU A 321 14.37 -5.77 -2.00
CA GLU A 321 15.30 -5.02 -1.18
C GLU A 321 16.66 -5.62 -1.48
N GLU A 322 17.58 -4.80 -2.00
CA GLU A 322 18.94 -5.23 -2.20
C GLU A 322 19.46 -5.58 -0.81
N ARG A 323 19.30 -6.85 -0.40
CA ARG A 323 20.25 -7.46 0.49
C ARG A 323 21.57 -7.19 -0.20
N ASN A 324 22.34 -6.29 0.39
CA ASN A 324 23.69 -5.95 -0.01
C ASN A 324 24.62 -7.16 0.19
N GLU A 325 24.19 -8.35 -0.20
CA GLU A 325 25.07 -9.38 -0.70
C GLU A 325 25.58 -8.86 -2.03
N LYS A 326 26.62 -8.02 -1.95
CA LYS A 326 27.54 -7.81 -3.05
C LYS A 326 27.96 -9.20 -3.48
N SER A 327 27.28 -9.74 -4.50
CA SER A 327 27.69 -10.95 -5.19
C SER A 327 29.16 -10.74 -5.50
N GLN A 328 30.00 -11.53 -4.82
CA GLN A 328 31.43 -11.48 -5.02
C GLN A 328 31.66 -11.98 -6.44
N LYS A 329 31.56 -11.09 -7.43
CA LYS A 329 32.17 -11.32 -8.74
C LYS A 329 33.60 -11.73 -8.41
N LYS A 330 33.97 -12.98 -8.69
CA LYS A 330 35.32 -13.50 -8.45
C LYS A 330 36.29 -12.60 -9.19
N ARG A 331 36.82 -11.60 -8.48
CA ARG A 331 37.78 -10.64 -9.02
C ARG A 331 39.13 -11.33 -9.11
N GLN A 332 39.82 -11.06 -10.21
CA GLN A 332 41.11 -11.64 -10.56
C GLN A 332 42.13 -11.57 -9.39
N PRO A 333 43.04 -12.55 -9.29
CA PRO A 333 43.92 -12.72 -8.13
C PRO A 333 44.76 -11.47 -7.78
N ALA A 334 45.17 -10.67 -8.77
CA ALA A 334 45.98 -9.47 -8.56
C ALA A 334 45.27 -8.34 -7.78
N TYR A 335 43.94 -8.24 -7.86
CA TYR A 335 43.18 -7.22 -7.12
C TYR A 335 42.96 -7.59 -5.65
N ARG A 336 43.06 -8.88 -5.30
CA ARG A 336 42.85 -9.37 -3.91
C ARG A 336 43.97 -8.91 -2.97
N THR A 337 45.21 -8.79 -3.47
CA THR A 337 46.37 -8.31 -2.70
C THR A 337 46.29 -6.81 -2.40
N TYR A 338 45.78 -6.00 -3.33
CA TYR A 338 45.63 -4.54 -3.16
C TYR A 338 44.49 -4.13 -2.21
N VAL A 339 43.52 -5.02 -1.96
CA VAL A 339 42.31 -4.72 -1.16
C VAL A 339 42.31 -5.43 0.19
N LYS A 340 43.38 -6.16 0.52
CA LYS A 340 43.57 -6.80 1.84
C LYS A 340 43.39 -5.74 2.95
N GLY A 341 42.43 -5.97 3.84
CA GLY A 341 42.15 -5.10 5.00
C GLY A 341 40.94 -4.17 4.87
N ARG A 342 40.38 -3.93 3.66
CA ARG A 342 39.19 -3.04 3.51
C ARG A 342 37.88 -3.64 4.02
N THR A 343 37.78 -4.96 4.08
CA THR A 343 36.59 -5.69 4.57
C THR A 343 36.79 -6.26 5.96
N TYR A 344 37.84 -5.83 6.67
CA TYR A 344 38.08 -6.27 8.05
C TYR A 344 37.03 -5.66 8.97
N MET A 345 36.19 -6.51 9.54
CA MET A 345 35.28 -6.15 10.63
C MET A 345 36.10 -6.21 11.94
N PRO A 346 36.19 -5.10 12.70
CA PRO A 346 36.96 -5.08 13.94
C PRO A 346 36.37 -6.08 14.94
N LYS A 347 37.26 -6.81 15.64
CA LYS A 347 36.89 -7.69 16.76
C LYS A 347 36.74 -6.86 18.03
N GLN A 348 36.07 -7.41 19.05
CA GLN A 348 35.79 -6.69 20.31
C GLN A 348 37.05 -6.20 21.05
N GLU A 349 38.22 -6.80 20.78
CA GLU A 349 39.51 -6.43 21.39
C GLU A 349 40.30 -5.37 20.59
N ASP A 350 39.81 -4.94 19.41
CA ASP A 350 40.51 -4.00 18.55
C ASP A 350 40.20 -2.53 18.93
N PHE A 351 41.24 -1.74 19.22
CA PHE A 351 41.10 -0.30 19.42
C PHE A 351 40.78 0.43 18.10
N CYS A 352 39.53 0.84 17.92
CA CYS A 352 39.08 1.57 16.75
C CYS A 352 39.50 3.06 16.80
N VAL A 353 40.56 3.42 16.07
CA VAL A 353 40.92 4.83 15.86
C VAL A 353 39.99 5.44 14.81
N SER A 354 38.98 6.20 15.24
CA SER A 354 38.08 6.89 14.33
C SER A 354 38.82 8.03 13.62
N LYS A 355 39.08 7.87 12.31
CA LYS A 355 39.48 9.02 11.48
C LYS A 355 38.29 9.98 11.43
N PRO A 356 38.45 11.29 11.73
CA PRO A 356 37.36 12.22 11.59
C PRO A 356 36.93 12.24 10.11
N VAL A 357 35.70 11.77 9.85
CA VAL A 357 35.12 11.77 8.50
C VAL A 357 35.08 13.23 8.05
N LYS A 358 35.90 13.58 7.05
CA LYS A 358 35.86 14.91 6.44
C LYS A 358 34.47 15.09 5.82
N ARG A 359 33.60 15.84 6.48
CA ARG A 359 32.29 16.20 5.93
C ARG A 359 32.53 17.06 4.70
N VAL A 360 32.14 16.54 3.53
CA VAL A 360 32.25 17.28 2.28
C VAL A 360 31.23 18.42 2.31
N LEU A 361 31.72 19.64 2.45
CA LEU A 361 30.89 20.84 2.41
C LEU A 361 30.33 21.07 1.01
N ARG A 362 29.08 21.51 0.93
CA ARG A 362 28.44 21.90 -0.32
C ARG A 362 29.08 23.18 -0.89
N LYS A 363 28.83 23.49 -2.17
CA LYS A 363 29.46 24.64 -2.85
C LYS A 363 29.21 25.97 -2.11
N TYR A 364 27.97 26.25 -1.70
CA TYR A 364 27.63 27.46 -0.96
C TYR A 364 28.26 27.51 0.44
N ASP A 365 28.39 26.38 1.14
CA ASP A 365 29.07 26.30 2.44
C ASP A 365 30.56 26.62 2.35
N LYS A 366 31.22 26.21 1.25
CA LYS A 366 32.62 26.59 1.00
C LYS A 366 32.76 28.10 0.82
N LEU A 367 31.82 28.74 0.12
CA LEU A 367 31.81 30.19 -0.14
C LEU A 367 31.48 31.00 1.12
N LEU A 368 30.54 30.52 1.94
CA LEU A 368 30.22 31.09 3.26
C LEU A 368 31.37 30.93 4.26
N LYS A 369 32.19 29.88 4.12
CA LYS A 369 33.42 29.71 4.90
C LYS A 369 34.52 30.70 4.47
N SER A 370 34.58 31.05 3.18
CA SER A 370 35.52 32.04 2.65
C SER A 370 35.00 33.48 2.69
N PHE A 371 33.91 33.76 3.44
CA PHE A 371 33.29 35.09 3.57
C PHE A 371 32.84 35.74 2.25
N GLN A 372 32.56 34.94 1.21
CA GLN A 372 32.08 35.43 -0.08
C GLN A 372 30.55 35.33 -0.15
N SER A 373 29.86 36.31 0.46
CA SER A 373 28.40 36.29 0.61
C SER A 373 27.63 36.47 -0.71
N SER A 374 28.12 37.31 -1.63
CA SER A 374 27.49 37.53 -2.95
C SER A 374 27.50 36.26 -3.81
N LYS A 375 28.68 35.64 -3.96
CA LYS A 375 28.85 34.38 -4.69
C LYS A 375 28.12 33.21 -4.03
N ALA A 376 28.02 33.20 -2.69
CA ALA A 376 27.25 32.19 -1.98
C ALA A 376 25.76 32.29 -2.29
N LEU A 377 25.21 33.50 -2.40
CA LEU A 377 23.82 33.72 -2.79
C LEU A 377 23.58 33.34 -4.26
N ASP A 378 24.51 33.66 -5.16
CA ASP A 378 24.39 33.32 -6.59
C ASP A 378 24.39 31.80 -6.83
N ALA A 379 25.24 31.06 -6.11
CA ALA A 379 25.31 29.60 -6.19
C ALA A 379 24.00 28.90 -5.79
N VAL A 380 23.11 29.60 -5.10
CA VAL A 380 21.85 29.06 -4.58
C VAL A 380 20.64 29.61 -5.36
N LEU A 381 20.83 30.69 -6.11
CA LEU A 381 19.89 31.23 -7.09
C LEU A 381 20.01 30.55 -8.47
N GLU A 382 20.78 29.47 -8.60
CA GLU A 382 20.78 28.65 -9.82
C GLU A 382 19.38 28.01 -10.02
N PRO A 383 18.84 28.00 -11.26
CA PRO A 383 17.50 27.47 -11.56
C PRO A 383 17.16 26.09 -10.98
N PRO A 384 18.04 25.06 -11.02
CA PRO A 384 17.70 23.74 -10.48
C PRO A 384 17.44 23.76 -8.98
N ILE A 385 18.18 24.60 -8.23
CA ILE A 385 18.06 24.69 -6.77
C ILE A 385 16.79 25.46 -6.40
N MET A 386 16.50 26.57 -7.10
CA MET A 386 15.30 27.38 -6.89
C MET A 386 13.99 26.60 -7.14
N LEU A 387 14.00 25.67 -8.10
CA LEU A 387 12.81 24.87 -8.46
C LEU A 387 12.63 23.65 -7.57
N HIS A 388 13.67 22.84 -7.37
CA HIS A 388 13.55 21.56 -6.67
C HIS A 388 13.78 21.63 -5.16
N THR A 389 14.61 22.57 -4.68
CA THR A 389 14.99 22.66 -3.27
C THR A 389 15.01 24.11 -2.77
N PRO A 390 13.85 24.82 -2.78
CA PRO A 390 13.77 26.21 -2.31
C PRO A 390 14.13 26.37 -0.83
N GLU A 391 13.98 25.31 -0.04
CA GLU A 391 14.38 25.23 1.38
C GLU A 391 15.86 25.59 1.59
N VAL A 392 16.73 25.19 0.65
CA VAL A 392 18.17 25.48 0.72
C VAL A 392 18.42 26.98 0.49
N THR A 393 17.70 27.59 -0.45
CA THR A 393 17.78 29.02 -0.76
C THR A 393 17.37 29.88 0.41
N VAL A 394 16.24 29.57 1.02
CA VAL A 394 15.74 30.32 2.19
C VAL A 394 16.66 30.12 3.39
N ALA A 395 17.18 28.92 3.62
CA ALA A 395 18.14 28.66 4.70
C ALA A 395 19.43 29.48 4.55
N VAL A 396 19.95 29.62 3.33
CA VAL A 396 21.14 30.43 3.06
C VAL A 396 20.84 31.92 3.24
N MET A 397 19.68 32.41 2.79
CA MET A 397 19.24 33.79 3.04
C MET A 397 19.10 34.09 4.53
N GLN A 398 18.53 33.16 5.31
CA GLN A 398 18.39 33.27 6.75
C GLN A 398 19.76 33.29 7.46
N GLU A 399 20.71 32.44 7.06
CA GLU A 399 22.07 32.48 7.62
C GLU A 399 22.83 33.76 7.22
N LEU A 400 22.63 34.27 6.01
CA LEU A 400 23.19 35.56 5.60
C LEU A 400 22.60 36.73 6.41
N HIS A 401 21.30 36.68 6.69
CA HIS A 401 20.61 37.63 7.55
C HIS A 401 21.14 37.58 8.98
N ARG A 402 21.29 36.37 9.56
CA ARG A 402 21.87 36.16 10.90
C ARG A 402 23.30 36.67 11.01
N ARG A 403 24.08 36.66 9.91
CA ARG A 403 25.44 37.21 9.85
C ARG A 403 25.48 38.72 9.58
N GLY A 404 24.35 39.37 9.31
CA GLY A 404 24.28 40.78 8.92
C GLY A 404 24.86 41.10 7.54
N THR A 405 25.23 40.08 6.75
CA THR A 405 25.87 40.27 5.43
C THR A 405 24.88 40.24 4.27
N LEU A 406 23.60 39.99 4.53
CA LEU A 406 22.57 39.90 3.49
C LEU A 406 22.45 41.19 2.67
N LYS A 407 22.39 42.35 3.32
CA LYS A 407 22.32 43.66 2.63
C LYS A 407 23.49 43.88 1.68
N SER A 408 24.71 43.52 2.11
CA SER A 408 25.91 43.58 1.27
C SER A 408 25.91 42.57 0.12
N ALA A 409 25.26 41.41 0.31
CA ALA A 409 25.16 40.39 -0.74
C ALA A 409 24.12 40.74 -1.81
N LEU A 410 23.10 41.53 -1.45
CA LEU A 410 22.04 42.02 -2.33
C LEU A 410 22.43 43.29 -3.08
N ALA A 411 23.28 44.14 -2.49
CA ALA A 411 23.72 45.37 -3.12
C ALA A 411 24.62 45.12 -4.35
N GLY A 412 24.54 46.00 -5.35
CA GLY A 412 25.44 46.02 -6.51
C GLY A 412 25.23 44.90 -7.52
N ARG A 413 24.03 44.31 -7.61
CA ARG A 413 23.70 43.25 -8.57
C ARG A 413 23.17 43.78 -9.90
N ASP A 414 23.44 43.02 -10.95
CA ASP A 414 22.94 43.29 -12.31
C ASP A 414 21.43 43.05 -12.44
N GLU A 415 20.82 43.67 -13.45
CA GLU A 415 19.39 43.54 -13.78
C GLU A 415 18.94 42.08 -13.89
N LYS A 416 19.73 41.21 -14.53
CA LYS A 416 19.42 39.78 -14.68
C LYS A 416 19.36 39.06 -13.33
N GLN A 417 20.28 39.39 -12.42
CA GLN A 417 20.34 38.77 -11.09
C GLN A 417 19.19 39.26 -10.21
N VAL A 418 18.87 40.55 -10.27
CA VAL A 418 17.71 41.14 -9.57
C VAL A 418 16.41 40.51 -10.07
N ASN A 419 16.26 40.30 -11.39
CA ASN A 419 15.09 39.63 -11.96
C ASN A 419 14.92 38.19 -11.44
N LEU A 420 16.00 37.39 -11.39
CA LEU A 420 15.96 36.03 -10.84
C LEU A 420 15.55 36.04 -9.36
N LEU A 421 16.08 36.99 -8.60
CA LEU A 421 15.83 37.11 -7.18
C LEU A 421 14.38 37.55 -6.90
N LEU A 422 13.88 38.57 -7.59
CA LEU A 422 12.48 38.99 -7.51
C LEU A 422 11.53 37.89 -7.99
N THR A 423 11.89 37.17 -9.05
CA THR A 423 11.10 36.02 -9.52
C THR A 423 11.02 34.91 -8.46
N PHE A 424 12.12 34.65 -7.74
CA PHE A 424 12.14 33.69 -6.63
C PHE A 424 11.24 34.16 -5.48
N VAL A 425 11.42 35.41 -5.03
CA VAL A 425 10.67 35.99 -3.91
C VAL A 425 9.18 36.04 -4.24
N ALA A 426 8.78 36.65 -5.36
CA ALA A 426 7.38 36.76 -5.76
C ALA A 426 6.66 35.40 -5.88
N ARG A 427 7.38 34.35 -6.32
CA ARG A 427 6.78 32.99 -6.41
C ARG A 427 6.66 32.29 -5.06
N ARG A 428 7.58 32.55 -4.12
CA ARG A 428 7.71 31.78 -2.88
C ARG A 428 7.19 32.49 -1.63
N VAL A 429 6.89 33.79 -1.69
CA VAL A 429 6.30 34.55 -0.58
C VAL A 429 4.94 33.98 -0.15
N ILE A 430 4.19 33.40 -1.09
CA ILE A 430 2.89 32.72 -0.88
C ILE A 430 3.05 31.44 -0.02
N GLU A 431 4.25 30.85 0.07
CA GLU A 431 4.43 29.67 0.92
C GLU A 431 4.64 30.09 2.39
N PRO A 432 3.72 29.75 3.33
CA PRO A 432 3.77 30.23 4.72
C PRO A 432 5.03 29.81 5.48
N ARG A 433 5.73 28.78 4.97
CA ARG A 433 7.00 28.28 5.53
C ARG A 433 8.14 29.29 5.39
N PHE A 434 8.11 30.09 4.33
CA PHE A 434 9.22 30.96 3.94
C PHE A 434 8.86 32.45 4.06
N THR A 435 7.58 32.78 4.22
CA THR A 435 7.07 34.16 4.25
C THR A 435 7.85 35.05 5.21
N SER A 436 8.12 34.63 6.45
CA SER A 436 8.83 35.48 7.42
C SER A 436 10.23 35.91 6.95
N VAL A 437 11.01 34.97 6.41
CA VAL A 437 12.35 35.26 5.87
C VAL A 437 12.25 36.04 4.56
N LEU A 438 11.35 35.64 3.66
CA LEU A 438 11.23 36.27 2.34
C LEU A 438 10.66 37.69 2.41
N VAL A 439 9.80 38.02 3.36
CA VAL A 439 9.30 39.39 3.58
C VAL A 439 10.45 40.28 4.02
N THR A 440 11.30 39.85 4.96
CA THR A 440 12.49 40.64 5.34
C THR A 440 13.47 40.82 4.18
N VAL A 441 13.61 39.82 3.31
CA VAL A 441 14.43 39.90 2.10
C VAL A 441 13.79 40.86 1.09
N ALA A 442 12.47 40.80 0.90
CA ALA A 442 11.72 41.69 0.01
C ALA A 442 11.88 43.15 0.43
N ASP A 443 11.73 43.43 1.73
CA ASP A 443 11.92 44.76 2.33
C ASP A 443 13.34 45.31 2.07
N MET A 444 14.38 44.48 2.26
CA MET A 444 15.74 44.87 1.94
C MET A 444 15.97 45.13 0.44
N ILE A 445 15.30 44.39 -0.45
CA ILE A 445 15.40 44.59 -1.89
C ILE A 445 14.71 45.89 -2.29
N THR A 446 13.52 46.17 -1.75
CA THR A 446 12.81 47.42 -2.01
C THR A 446 13.63 48.62 -1.55
N ASP A 447 14.24 48.55 -0.36
CA ASP A 447 15.11 49.63 0.16
C ASP A 447 16.33 49.89 -0.74
N ILE A 448 17.04 48.84 -1.17
CA ILE A 448 18.28 48.97 -1.95
C ILE A 448 17.97 49.50 -3.36
N TYR A 449 16.89 49.01 -3.97
CA TYR A 449 16.59 49.25 -5.38
C TYR A 449 15.53 50.33 -5.61
N GLN A 450 15.00 50.98 -4.56
CA GLN A 450 14.07 52.11 -4.66
C GLN A 450 14.52 53.20 -5.65
N PRO A 451 15.81 53.63 -5.69
CA PRO A 451 16.26 54.66 -6.64
C PRO A 451 16.34 54.19 -8.10
N VAL A 452 16.30 52.88 -8.33
CA VAL A 452 16.47 52.24 -9.65
C VAL A 452 15.13 51.92 -10.30
N VAL A 453 14.03 52.03 -9.56
CA VAL A 453 12.66 51.83 -10.06
C VAL A 453 12.36 52.83 -11.18
N GLY A 454 11.84 52.35 -12.31
CA GLY A 454 11.56 53.17 -13.50
C GLY A 454 12.68 53.21 -14.56
N GLN A 455 13.87 52.66 -14.27
CA GLN A 455 14.96 52.57 -15.26
C GLN A 455 14.82 51.33 -16.17
N SER A 456 14.28 50.23 -15.65
CA SER A 456 14.07 48.98 -16.41
C SER A 456 12.62 48.50 -16.27
N SER A 457 11.97 48.36 -17.42
CA SER A 457 10.61 47.80 -17.51
C SER A 457 10.51 46.35 -17.05
N ILE A 458 11.60 45.58 -17.11
CA ILE A 458 11.61 44.17 -16.69
C ILE A 458 11.55 44.07 -15.17
N VAL A 459 12.34 44.88 -14.48
CA VAL A 459 12.40 44.91 -13.02
C VAL A 459 11.10 45.47 -12.44
N ASP A 460 10.58 46.55 -13.03
CA ASP A 460 9.31 47.16 -12.62
C ASP A 460 8.15 46.16 -12.73
N ARG A 461 8.09 45.38 -13.81
CA ARG A 461 7.09 44.31 -13.97
C ARG A 461 7.18 43.24 -12.88
N GLN A 462 8.38 42.96 -12.35
CA GLN A 462 8.54 41.98 -11.27
C GLN A 462 8.15 42.56 -9.92
N PHE A 463 8.41 43.85 -9.67
CA PHE A 463 7.89 44.53 -8.48
C PHE A 463 6.35 44.57 -8.48
N LEU A 464 5.72 44.85 -9.62
CA LEU A 464 4.26 44.77 -9.76
C LEU A 464 3.73 43.36 -9.47
N LYS A 465 4.40 42.32 -9.97
CA LYS A 465 4.03 40.93 -9.65
C LYS A 465 4.20 40.60 -8.18
N LEU A 466 5.26 41.10 -7.53
CA LEU A 466 5.47 40.92 -6.11
C LEU A 466 4.36 41.60 -5.31
N GLN A 467 3.98 42.83 -5.67
CA GLN A 467 2.87 43.56 -5.07
C GLN A 467 1.55 42.80 -5.25
N GLU A 468 1.26 42.33 -6.46
CA GLU A 468 0.05 41.53 -6.73
C GLU A 468 0.03 40.22 -5.94
N ALA A 469 1.18 39.54 -5.81
CA ALA A 469 1.29 38.31 -5.03
C ALA A 469 1.08 38.54 -3.53
N ILE A 470 1.62 39.64 -2.98
CA ILE A 470 1.42 40.03 -1.58
C ILE A 470 -0.04 40.44 -1.34
N GLY A 471 -0.64 41.20 -2.26
CA GLY A 471 -2.06 41.58 -2.17
C GLY A 471 -2.97 40.35 -2.10
N LYS A 472 -2.78 39.39 -3.01
CA LYS A 472 -3.54 38.11 -2.99
C LYS A 472 -3.34 37.32 -1.71
N GLU A 473 -2.15 37.34 -1.12
CA GLU A 473 -1.90 36.66 0.14
C GLU A 473 -2.63 37.36 1.30
N ILE A 474 -2.67 38.70 1.33
CA ILE A 474 -3.43 39.44 2.34
C ILE A 474 -4.92 39.11 2.24
N ASP A 475 -5.49 39.19 1.04
CA ASP A 475 -6.90 38.83 0.81
C ASP A 475 -7.19 37.39 1.27
N TYR A 476 -6.29 36.45 0.97
CA TYR A 476 -6.41 35.04 1.42
C TYR A 476 -6.33 34.88 2.94
N GLN A 477 -5.47 35.63 3.62
CA GLN A 477 -5.37 35.60 5.09
C GLN A 477 -6.62 36.19 5.75
N GLU A 478 -7.24 37.22 5.15
CA GLU A 478 -8.51 37.77 5.61
C GLU A 478 -9.64 36.72 5.50
N GLU A 479 -9.79 36.07 4.34
CA GLU A 479 -10.73 34.95 4.17
C GLU A 479 -10.48 33.81 5.17
N LEU A 480 -9.21 33.48 5.44
CA LEU A 480 -8.85 32.42 6.39
C LEU A 480 -9.23 32.78 7.83
N LEU A 481 -9.09 34.05 8.21
CA LEU A 481 -9.53 34.56 9.52
C LEU A 481 -11.05 34.51 9.66
N GLU A 482 -11.80 34.83 8.59
CA GLU A 482 -13.25 34.67 8.58
C GLU A 482 -13.66 33.20 8.81
N VAL A 483 -13.05 32.26 8.09
CA VAL A 483 -13.30 30.82 8.25
C VAL A 483 -12.92 30.33 9.65
N LEU A 484 -11.81 30.81 10.21
CA LEU A 484 -11.41 30.50 11.59
C LEU A 484 -12.47 30.98 12.58
N GLY A 485 -12.98 32.21 12.41
CA GLY A 485 -14.08 32.75 13.21
C GLY A 485 -15.34 31.87 13.12
N MET A 486 -15.73 31.45 11.91
CA MET A 486 -16.85 30.52 11.71
C MET A 486 -16.61 29.18 12.42
N MET A 487 -15.40 28.62 12.32
CA MET A 487 -15.06 27.34 12.94
C MET A 487 -15.04 27.43 14.48
N ASP A 488 -14.57 28.53 15.05
CA ASP A 488 -14.58 28.76 16.49
C ASP A 488 -16.00 28.86 17.03
N THR A 489 -16.93 29.50 16.30
CA THR A 489 -18.35 29.48 16.68
C THR A 489 -18.92 28.07 16.70
N LEU A 490 -18.58 27.23 15.70
CA LEU A 490 -18.98 25.82 15.70
C LEU A 490 -18.40 25.07 16.90
N PHE A 491 -17.10 25.21 17.19
CA PHE A 491 -16.50 24.54 18.34
C PHE A 491 -17.11 25.00 19.68
N ALA A 492 -17.41 26.29 19.83
CA ALA A 492 -18.10 26.82 21.00
C ALA A 492 -19.52 26.24 21.17
N THR A 493 -20.22 25.91 20.07
CA THR A 493 -21.52 25.22 20.16
C THR A 493 -21.39 23.73 20.51
N PHE A 494 -20.32 23.07 20.07
CA PHE A 494 -20.08 21.65 20.35
C PHE A 494 -19.73 21.38 21.82
N THR A 495 -19.05 22.31 22.51
CA THR A 495 -18.67 22.12 23.92
C THR A 495 -19.89 22.12 24.85
N LYS A 496 -20.91 22.94 24.59
CA LYS A 496 -22.14 22.99 25.41
C LYS A 496 -22.97 21.70 25.40
N LYS A 497 -22.79 20.82 24.41
CA LYS A 497 -23.60 19.59 24.28
C LYS A 497 -23.13 18.44 25.18
N LYS A 498 -21.97 18.55 25.85
CA LYS A 498 -21.44 17.49 26.72
C LYS A 498 -21.94 17.60 28.17
N ASP A 499 -22.29 18.80 28.63
CA ASP A 499 -22.68 19.02 30.02
C ASP A 499 -24.15 18.64 30.31
N THR A 500 -25.03 18.69 29.30
CA THR A 500 -26.46 18.37 29.47
C THR A 500 -26.77 16.87 29.59
N TYR A 501 -25.87 15.96 29.19
CA TYR A 501 -26.09 14.51 29.34
C TYR A 501 -25.72 13.98 30.73
N LEU A 502 -25.08 14.77 31.59
CA LEU A 502 -24.71 14.36 32.95
C LEU A 502 -25.72 14.80 34.02
N GLU A 503 -26.53 15.83 33.78
CA GLU A 503 -27.51 16.32 34.76
C GLU A 503 -28.87 15.58 34.70
N ASP A 504 -29.29 15.08 33.53
CA ASP A 504 -30.59 14.41 33.37
C ASP A 504 -30.64 12.97 33.93
N SER A 505 -29.54 12.43 34.45
CA SER A 505 -29.50 11.08 35.06
C SER A 505 -29.68 11.05 36.59
N LYS A 506 -29.93 12.20 37.25
CA LYS A 506 -30.04 12.29 38.73
C LYS A 506 -31.39 12.70 39.30
N SER A 507 -32.42 12.91 38.51
CA SER A 507 -33.75 13.23 39.04
C SER A 507 -34.84 12.37 38.39
N ASN A 508 -34.93 11.10 38.79
CA ASN A 508 -36.15 10.30 38.74
C ASN A 508 -35.94 8.99 39.53
N GLY A 509 -36.45 8.93 40.78
CA GLY A 509 -36.48 7.69 41.57
C GLY A 509 -36.57 7.90 43.08
N PHE A 510 -37.80 7.83 43.60
CA PHE A 510 -38.28 7.85 45.00
C PHE A 510 -37.48 7.06 46.07
N THR A 511 -37.47 7.59 47.31
CA THR A 511 -37.68 6.95 48.64
C THR A 511 -37.58 8.07 49.71
N ASP A 512 -38.22 8.14 50.86
CA ASP A 512 -39.29 7.41 51.53
C ASP A 512 -39.78 8.33 52.67
N THR A 513 -40.95 8.02 53.19
CA THR A 513 -41.66 8.69 54.29
C THR A 513 -41.01 8.51 55.67
N ILE A 514 -41.28 9.49 56.56
CA ILE A 514 -41.22 9.49 58.04
C ILE A 514 -39.87 9.89 58.66
N GLU A 515 -39.80 11.10 59.24
CA GLU A 515 -39.80 11.27 60.69
C GLU A 515 -40.06 12.73 61.12
N THR A 516 -40.81 12.82 62.20
CA THR A 516 -41.36 13.99 62.86
C THR A 516 -40.33 14.70 63.74
N ASN A 517 -40.29 16.04 63.63
CA ASN A 517 -40.17 17.01 64.72
C ASN A 517 -39.97 16.47 66.16
N ILE A 518 -38.81 16.74 66.78
CA ILE A 518 -38.61 17.62 67.97
C ILE A 518 -37.29 17.28 68.69
N ASN A 519 -36.48 18.33 68.84
CA ASN A 519 -35.29 18.57 69.68
C ASN A 519 -33.96 17.87 69.35
#